data_AF-A0A928G0F0-F1
#
_entry.id   AF-A0A928G0F0-F1
#
_cell.length_a   1.000
_cell.length_b   1.000
_cell.length_c   1.000
_cell.angle_alpha   90.00
_cell.angle_beta   90.00
_cell.angle_gamma   90.00
#
_symmetry.space_group_name_H-M   'P 1'
#
loop_
_entity.id
_entity.type
_entity.pdbx_description
1 polymer ?
#
loop_
_entity_poly.entity_id
_entity_poly.type
_entity_poly.pdbx_seq_one_letter_code
_entity_poly.pdbx_strand_id
1 'polypeptide(L)'
;MTFFANFCIPFIVGALIMFAVIVIKYLSWLRNLPKKDWILIIKNIFTWRTITAVWEVVSESLLHRRIFKVNPKLGYMHMSLAFGWFLLIAVGWAETVAYLGFRWVPLQGHVFFKYFVPLNGITAHKPLFDFVMDLLLLFVLSGVAMAWLKRARSRALGMKKTTNHILFDRIALSALWFIFPLRLIAESITCAIYGGGSFLTGGIGILLSKSIGVEALNFVYEPAWWLYSTALGVFFVAMPFSRYMHIFTEVPLIFLRHYKLRPEAKEKSYDNFEVEACSRCGICIDPCQLQSQLGINEVQSVYFLRDRRYNMLQQKIANNCLMCGRCEQICPVGINLNTLRLNSRSTMRNIPNESRYNYLRGTDRSQGEGKVGYFAGCMTLLTPKTLSSMQRIFEAAHESVWWADKDGGVCCGRPLKLSGEVDSAQKMIDYNCALFEKHQIKTLVTSCPICLKVFREEYNLEGIEVLHHSEYILRLMKQGRLKVRYMRGSTFTYHDPCELGRGSGIYDQPRAVIEAVGELLEPKHNRKNALCCGSSVANTAINDGQQLTIASAVASELEATGAETIVTACPLCKKAITRGTQQQVADLSEIVAQSLK
;
A
#
# COMPACT_ATOMS: atom_id res chain seq x y z
N MET A 1 -30.96 7.10 37.89
CA MET A 1 -29.51 6.96 38.04
C MET A 1 -28.83 8.01 37.19
N THR A 2 -27.96 8.82 37.77
CA THR A 2 -27.12 9.77 37.02
C THR A 2 -25.85 9.02 36.58
N PHE A 3 -25.70 8.74 35.28
CA PHE A 3 -24.47 8.13 34.72
C PHE A 3 -23.34 9.16 34.59
N PHE A 4 -23.00 9.76 35.72
CA PHE A 4 -21.97 10.78 35.83
C PHE A 4 -21.30 10.72 37.20
N ALA A 5 -19.97 10.77 37.17
CA ALA A 5 -19.09 10.97 38.31
C ALA A 5 -17.91 11.83 37.86
N ASN A 6 -17.24 12.53 38.78
CA ASN A 6 -16.17 13.48 38.41
C ASN A 6 -15.03 12.80 37.65
N PHE A 7 -14.73 11.53 37.93
CA PHE A 7 -13.71 10.78 37.21
C PHE A 7 -14.06 10.56 35.73
N CYS A 8 -15.31 10.74 35.28
CA CYS A 8 -15.68 10.63 33.87
C CYS A 8 -15.20 11.82 33.02
N ILE A 9 -14.81 12.94 33.64
CA ILE A 9 -14.44 14.19 32.95
C ILE A 9 -13.30 13.99 31.93
N PRO A 10 -12.15 13.36 32.27
CA PRO A 10 -11.07 13.16 31.31
C PRO A 10 -11.50 12.40 30.05
N PHE A 11 -12.29 11.34 30.21
CA PHE A 11 -12.86 10.58 29.10
C PHE A 11 -13.78 11.44 28.22
N ILE A 12 -14.74 12.16 28.83
CA ILE A 12 -15.71 12.98 28.10
C ILE A 12 -14.98 14.09 27.31
N VAL A 13 -14.09 14.82 27.95
CA VAL A 13 -13.30 15.89 27.30
C VAL A 13 -12.47 15.33 26.16
N GLY A 14 -11.78 14.20 26.38
CA GLY A 14 -10.98 13.56 25.34
C GLY A 14 -11.81 13.11 24.14
N ALA A 15 -12.98 12.51 24.39
CA ALA A 15 -13.89 12.08 23.33
C ALA A 15 -14.42 13.27 22.52
N LEU A 16 -14.84 14.35 23.19
CA LEU A 16 -15.34 15.57 22.52
C LEU A 16 -14.27 16.21 21.64
N ILE A 17 -13.04 16.36 22.14
CA ILE A 17 -11.91 16.89 21.37
C ILE A 17 -11.62 16.00 20.16
N MET A 18 -11.56 14.68 20.36
CA MET A 18 -11.30 13.72 19.28
C MET A 18 -12.33 13.84 18.16
N PHE A 19 -13.63 13.78 18.48
CA PHE A 19 -14.69 13.88 17.48
C PHE A 19 -14.72 15.26 16.80
N ALA A 20 -14.52 16.35 17.55
CA ALA A 20 -14.45 17.69 16.98
C ALA A 20 -13.33 17.81 15.94
N VAL A 21 -12.11 17.35 16.27
CA VAL A 21 -10.95 17.38 15.37
C VAL A 21 -11.18 16.51 14.13
N ILE A 22 -11.75 15.32 14.28
CA ILE A 22 -12.06 14.42 13.15
C ILE A 22 -13.06 15.07 12.21
N VAL A 23 -14.16 15.64 12.75
CA VAL A 23 -15.18 16.34 11.95
C VAL A 23 -14.56 17.51 11.19
N ILE A 24 -13.75 18.34 11.85
CA ILE A 24 -13.06 19.47 11.20
C ILE A 24 -12.16 18.99 10.06
N LYS A 25 -11.34 17.96 10.30
CA LYS A 25 -10.48 17.37 9.25
C LYS A 25 -11.30 16.86 8.07
N TYR A 26 -12.36 16.09 8.33
CA TYR A 26 -13.15 15.47 7.27
C TYR A 26 -13.94 16.48 6.47
N LEU A 27 -14.55 17.47 7.13
CA LEU A 27 -15.23 18.57 6.44
C LEU A 27 -14.26 19.35 5.55
N SER A 28 -13.06 19.65 6.05
CA SER A 28 -12.01 20.31 5.27
C SER A 28 -11.62 19.48 4.04
N TRP A 29 -11.37 18.18 4.22
CA TRP A 29 -10.97 17.33 3.10
C TRP A 29 -12.08 17.14 2.08
N LEU A 30 -13.30 16.83 2.52
CA LEU A 30 -14.46 16.64 1.64
C LEU A 30 -14.81 17.93 0.88
N ARG A 31 -14.80 19.09 1.54
CA ARG A 31 -15.06 20.38 0.88
C ARG A 31 -14.07 20.69 -0.25
N ASN A 32 -12.82 20.27 -0.10
CA ASN A 32 -11.76 20.49 -1.08
C ASN A 32 -11.64 19.37 -2.13
N LEU A 33 -12.58 18.42 -2.17
CA LEU A 33 -12.61 17.43 -3.26
C LEU A 33 -13.02 18.07 -4.59
N PRO A 34 -12.36 17.71 -5.71
CA PRO A 34 -12.79 18.13 -7.04
C PRO A 34 -14.24 17.72 -7.34
N LYS A 35 -14.94 18.53 -8.15
CA LYS A 35 -16.33 18.25 -8.57
C LYS A 35 -16.51 16.85 -9.18
N LYS A 36 -15.53 16.39 -9.97
CA LYS A 36 -15.55 15.05 -10.59
C LYS A 36 -15.62 13.93 -9.54
N ASP A 37 -14.89 14.07 -8.44
CA ASP A 37 -14.83 13.09 -7.37
C ASP A 37 -16.12 13.10 -6.54
N TRP A 38 -16.68 14.29 -6.29
CA TRP A 38 -18.00 14.43 -5.67
C TRP A 38 -19.11 13.72 -6.45
N ILE A 39 -19.10 13.86 -7.78
CA ILE A 39 -20.04 13.16 -8.66
C ILE A 39 -19.89 11.64 -8.54
N LEU A 40 -18.66 11.12 -8.45
CA LEU A 40 -18.41 9.69 -8.24
C LEU A 40 -18.96 9.20 -6.90
N ILE A 41 -18.78 9.97 -5.82
CA ILE A 41 -19.32 9.62 -4.50
C ILE A 41 -20.85 9.53 -4.56
N ILE A 42 -21.51 10.57 -5.04
CA ILE A 42 -22.99 10.64 -5.09
C ILE A 42 -23.56 9.51 -5.96
N LYS A 43 -22.94 9.21 -7.11
CA LYS A 43 -23.40 8.14 -8.00
C LYS A 43 -23.27 6.73 -7.40
N ASN A 44 -22.32 6.50 -6.51
CA ASN A 44 -22.02 5.15 -6.02
C ASN A 44 -22.50 4.87 -4.59
N ILE A 45 -22.93 5.88 -3.83
CA ILE A 45 -23.26 5.74 -2.39
C ILE A 45 -24.40 4.75 -2.10
N PHE A 46 -25.37 4.59 -3.00
CA PHE A 46 -26.48 3.63 -2.87
C PHE A 46 -26.37 2.46 -3.86
N THR A 47 -25.15 2.02 -4.17
CA THR A 47 -24.91 0.91 -5.10
C THR A 47 -24.36 -0.32 -4.38
N TRP A 48 -24.30 -1.46 -5.08
CA TRP A 48 -23.64 -2.68 -4.61
C TRP A 48 -22.19 -2.45 -4.13
N ARG A 49 -21.53 -1.40 -4.63
CA ARG A 49 -20.17 -1.02 -4.21
C ARG A 49 -20.10 -0.60 -2.73
N THR A 50 -21.18 -0.02 -2.20
CA THR A 50 -21.26 0.36 -0.79
C THR A 50 -21.36 -0.88 0.09
N ILE A 51 -22.13 -1.87 -0.31
CA ILE A 51 -22.26 -3.15 0.42
C ILE A 51 -20.91 -3.88 0.43
N THR A 52 -20.24 -3.96 -0.73
CA THR A 52 -18.90 -4.56 -0.79
C THR A 52 -17.88 -3.79 0.05
N ALA A 53 -17.97 -2.45 0.08
CA ALA A 53 -17.12 -1.63 0.94
C ALA A 53 -17.37 -1.90 2.43
N VAL A 54 -18.63 -2.01 2.87
CA VAL A 54 -18.97 -2.38 4.27
C VAL A 54 -18.36 -3.73 4.64
N TRP A 55 -18.48 -4.73 3.76
CA TRP A 55 -17.87 -6.03 4.00
C TRP A 55 -16.34 -5.95 4.09
N GLU A 56 -15.70 -5.16 3.21
CA GLU A 56 -14.27 -4.93 3.27
C GLU A 56 -13.84 -4.25 4.58
N VAL A 57 -14.58 -3.24 5.05
CA VAL A 57 -14.35 -2.57 6.34
C VAL A 57 -14.36 -3.57 7.49
N VAL A 58 -15.37 -4.45 7.57
CA VAL A 58 -15.42 -5.49 8.61
C VAL A 58 -14.22 -6.44 8.48
N SER A 59 -13.93 -6.91 7.27
CA SER A 59 -12.88 -7.91 7.06
C SER A 59 -11.44 -7.38 7.25
N GLU A 60 -11.20 -6.10 6.95
CA GLU A 60 -9.87 -5.50 6.98
C GLU A 60 -9.63 -4.61 8.21
N SER A 61 -10.60 -3.78 8.61
CA SER A 61 -10.44 -2.87 9.76
C SER A 61 -10.67 -3.55 11.11
N LEU A 62 -11.54 -4.58 11.19
CA LEU A 62 -11.76 -5.35 12.42
C LEU A 62 -10.93 -6.65 12.42
N LEU A 63 -11.14 -7.51 11.42
CA LEU A 63 -10.52 -8.85 11.37
C LEU A 63 -9.08 -8.85 10.83
N HIS A 64 -8.62 -7.76 10.20
CA HIS A 64 -7.26 -7.61 9.68
C HIS A 64 -6.82 -8.76 8.74
N ARG A 65 -7.73 -9.27 7.90
CA ARG A 65 -7.51 -10.46 7.05
C ARG A 65 -6.24 -10.34 6.19
N ARG A 66 -5.95 -9.19 5.58
CA ARG A 66 -4.72 -9.00 4.78
C ARG A 66 -3.45 -9.05 5.62
N ILE A 67 -3.46 -8.52 6.85
CA ILE A 67 -2.30 -8.61 7.74
C ILE A 67 -2.04 -10.07 8.12
N PHE A 68 -3.09 -10.84 8.41
CA PHE A 68 -2.95 -12.27 8.68
C PHE A 68 -2.28 -13.04 7.54
N LYS A 69 -2.64 -12.74 6.28
CA LYS A 69 -2.04 -13.36 5.11
C LYS A 69 -0.54 -13.07 4.98
N VAL A 70 -0.09 -11.90 5.43
CA VAL A 70 1.32 -11.50 5.36
C VAL A 70 2.10 -12.03 6.56
N ASN A 71 1.54 -11.89 7.77
CA ASN A 71 2.18 -12.29 9.02
C ASN A 71 1.11 -12.63 10.06
N PRO A 72 0.85 -13.94 10.31
CA PRO A 72 -0.21 -14.37 11.22
C PRO A 72 -0.04 -13.87 12.66
N LYS A 73 1.20 -13.79 13.17
CA LYS A 73 1.47 -13.30 14.53
C LYS A 73 1.13 -11.82 14.67
N LEU A 74 1.50 -11.02 13.66
CA LEU A 74 1.15 -9.61 13.61
C LEU A 74 -0.36 -9.41 13.42
N GLY A 75 -1.00 -10.24 12.59
CA GLY A 75 -2.44 -10.24 12.37
C GLY A 75 -3.21 -10.49 13.66
N TYR A 76 -2.85 -11.53 14.43
CA TYR A 76 -3.47 -11.83 15.72
C TYR A 76 -3.33 -10.70 16.72
N MET A 77 -2.13 -10.11 16.82
CA MET A 77 -1.90 -8.96 17.72
C MET A 77 -2.81 -7.77 17.36
N HIS A 78 -2.99 -7.46 16.07
CA HIS A 78 -3.87 -6.36 15.66
C HIS A 78 -5.36 -6.69 15.84
N MET A 79 -5.78 -7.91 15.48
CA MET A 79 -7.15 -8.37 15.63
C MET A 79 -7.58 -8.42 17.09
N SER A 80 -6.75 -8.96 17.98
CA SER A 80 -7.04 -9.00 19.43
C SER A 80 -7.26 -7.61 20.02
N LEU A 81 -6.52 -6.61 19.56
CA LEU A 81 -6.73 -5.21 19.99
C LEU A 81 -7.99 -4.59 19.36
N ALA A 82 -8.17 -4.67 18.04
CA ALA A 82 -9.27 -3.99 17.36
C ALA A 82 -10.60 -4.71 17.51
N PHE A 83 -10.65 -6.00 17.11
CA PHE A 83 -11.86 -6.82 17.22
C PHE A 83 -12.20 -7.13 18.67
N GLY A 84 -11.19 -7.41 19.52
CA GLY A 84 -11.43 -7.62 20.95
C GLY A 84 -12.00 -6.39 21.65
N TRP A 85 -11.47 -5.19 21.36
CA TRP A 85 -12.03 -3.96 21.93
C TRP A 85 -13.43 -3.65 21.38
N PHE A 86 -13.67 -3.86 20.09
CA PHE A 86 -15.02 -3.75 19.51
C PHE A 86 -16.02 -4.68 20.21
N LEU A 87 -15.66 -5.94 20.43
CA LEU A 87 -16.52 -6.90 21.14
C LEU A 87 -16.74 -6.50 22.60
N LEU A 88 -15.73 -5.97 23.31
CA LEU A 88 -15.92 -5.46 24.67
C LEU A 88 -16.95 -4.32 24.73
N ILE A 89 -16.93 -3.41 23.74
CA ILE A 89 -17.89 -2.31 23.66
C ILE A 89 -19.28 -2.86 23.31
N ALA A 90 -19.38 -3.76 22.33
CA ALA A 90 -20.64 -4.32 21.87
C ALA A 90 -21.33 -5.16 22.96
N VAL A 91 -20.58 -6.03 23.65
CA VAL A 91 -21.08 -6.84 24.76
C VAL A 91 -21.42 -5.96 25.96
N GLY A 92 -20.61 -4.96 26.30
CA GLY A 92 -20.92 -4.01 27.37
C GLY A 92 -22.18 -3.18 27.08
N TRP A 93 -22.40 -2.80 25.82
CA TRP A 93 -23.66 -2.17 25.40
C TRP A 93 -24.85 -3.13 25.53
N ALA A 94 -24.71 -4.38 25.07
CA ALA A 94 -25.74 -5.41 25.20
C ALA A 94 -26.08 -5.71 26.68
N GLU A 95 -25.08 -5.75 27.56
CA GLU A 95 -25.25 -5.86 29.00
C GLU A 95 -26.06 -4.68 29.53
N THR A 96 -25.67 -3.45 29.17
CA THR A 96 -26.38 -2.24 29.61
C THR A 96 -27.85 -2.27 29.18
N VAL A 97 -28.14 -2.67 27.94
CA VAL A 97 -29.50 -2.79 27.39
C VAL A 97 -30.29 -3.89 28.11
N ALA A 98 -29.65 -5.02 28.42
CA ALA A 98 -30.29 -6.11 29.18
C ALA A 98 -30.67 -5.66 30.61
N TYR A 99 -29.89 -4.78 31.23
CA TYR A 99 -30.15 -4.26 32.58
C TYR A 99 -31.14 -3.11 32.64
N LEU A 100 -31.02 -2.14 31.73
CA LEU A 100 -31.76 -0.87 31.79
C LEU A 100 -32.88 -0.78 30.74
N GLY A 101 -33.01 -1.79 29.88
CA GLY A 101 -33.84 -1.74 28.68
C GLY A 101 -33.27 -0.80 27.62
N PHE A 102 -34.07 -0.45 26.62
CA PHE A 102 -33.74 0.52 25.56
C PHE A 102 -33.75 2.00 26.04
N ARG A 103 -33.46 2.24 27.32
CA ARG A 103 -33.34 3.60 27.84
C ARG A 103 -32.08 4.25 27.29
N TRP A 104 -32.14 5.56 27.09
CA TRP A 104 -30.96 6.33 26.68
C TRP A 104 -29.93 6.33 27.80
N VAL A 105 -28.75 5.77 27.52
CA VAL A 105 -27.60 5.77 28.42
C VAL A 105 -26.48 6.54 27.71
N PRO A 106 -25.85 7.54 28.35
CA PRO A 106 -24.77 8.28 27.72
C PRO A 106 -23.54 7.38 27.55
N LEU A 107 -22.65 7.75 26.63
CA LEU A 107 -21.46 6.97 26.28
C LEU A 107 -20.64 6.52 27.50
N GLN A 108 -20.38 7.44 28.44
CA GLN A 108 -19.64 7.13 29.67
C GLN A 108 -20.36 6.11 30.58
N GLY A 109 -21.70 6.03 30.52
CA GLY A 109 -22.47 5.04 31.27
C GLY A 109 -22.19 3.61 30.80
N HIS A 110 -21.99 3.41 29.49
CA HIS A 110 -21.58 2.11 28.94
C HIS A 110 -20.11 1.78 29.25
N VAL A 111 -19.21 2.77 29.14
CA VAL A 111 -17.77 2.57 29.37
C VAL A 111 -17.47 2.25 30.85
N PHE A 112 -18.16 2.92 31.77
CA PHE A 112 -17.95 2.77 33.21
C PHE A 112 -19.12 2.03 33.87
N PHE A 113 -19.79 1.12 33.15
CA PHE A 113 -21.01 0.45 33.63
C PHE A 113 -20.81 -0.24 34.98
N LYS A 114 -19.72 -0.98 35.16
CA LYS A 114 -19.39 -1.65 36.44
C LYS A 114 -19.19 -0.69 37.62
N TYR A 115 -18.84 0.58 37.38
CA TYR A 115 -18.80 1.59 38.46
C TYR A 115 -20.21 2.01 38.88
N PHE A 116 -21.08 2.28 37.92
CA PHE A 116 -22.44 2.80 38.19
C PHE A 116 -23.42 1.72 38.65
N VAL A 117 -23.20 0.47 38.23
CA VAL A 117 -24.03 -0.69 38.59
C VAL A 117 -23.11 -1.80 39.14
N PRO A 118 -22.53 -1.62 40.35
CA PRO A 118 -21.57 -2.57 40.92
C PRO A 118 -22.25 -3.77 41.60
N LEU A 119 -23.52 -3.64 42.01
CA LEU A 119 -24.26 -4.64 42.77
C LEU A 119 -24.83 -5.77 41.91
N ASN A 120 -24.87 -6.98 42.49
CA ASN A 120 -25.55 -8.15 41.97
C ASN A 120 -27.08 -7.95 41.91
N GLY A 121 -27.57 -7.35 40.83
CA GLY A 121 -28.99 -7.22 40.54
C GLY A 121 -29.52 -8.39 39.69
N ILE A 122 -30.15 -9.38 40.34
CA ILE A 122 -31.35 -10.18 39.97
C ILE A 122 -31.64 -10.48 38.48
N THR A 123 -30.64 -10.73 37.63
CA THR A 123 -30.89 -11.25 36.26
C THR A 123 -30.09 -12.52 36.03
N ALA A 124 -30.78 -13.58 35.57
CA ALA A 124 -30.20 -14.91 35.36
C ALA A 124 -29.00 -14.91 34.39
N HIS A 125 -28.86 -13.86 33.56
CA HIS A 125 -27.85 -13.75 32.52
C HIS A 125 -26.56 -13.04 32.96
N LYS A 126 -26.48 -12.44 34.16
CA LYS A 126 -25.28 -11.72 34.64
C LYS A 126 -23.98 -12.54 34.59
N PRO A 127 -23.96 -13.81 35.09
CA PRO A 127 -22.73 -14.59 35.13
C PRO A 127 -22.17 -14.87 33.73
N LEU A 128 -23.05 -14.97 32.72
CA LEU A 128 -22.65 -15.14 31.33
C LEU A 128 -21.98 -13.87 30.80
N PHE A 129 -22.54 -12.68 31.05
CA PHE A 129 -21.93 -11.42 30.64
C PHE A 129 -20.57 -11.21 31.32
N ASP A 130 -20.48 -11.43 32.63
CA ASP A 130 -19.21 -11.32 33.37
C ASP A 130 -18.16 -12.31 32.83
N PHE A 131 -18.55 -13.55 32.53
CA PHE A 131 -17.65 -14.54 31.92
C PHE A 131 -17.16 -14.13 30.53
N VAL A 132 -18.07 -13.68 29.66
CA VAL A 132 -17.73 -13.25 28.29
C VAL A 132 -16.85 -12.00 28.33
N MET A 133 -17.14 -11.04 29.20
CA MET A 133 -16.33 -9.83 29.36
C MET A 133 -14.91 -10.15 29.86
N ASP A 134 -14.76 -11.07 30.81
CA ASP A 134 -13.45 -11.53 31.28
C ASP A 134 -12.66 -12.25 30.17
N LEU A 135 -13.33 -13.10 29.38
CA LEU A 135 -12.71 -13.78 28.23
C LEU A 135 -12.24 -12.78 27.17
N LEU A 136 -13.07 -11.78 26.85
CA LEU A 136 -12.74 -10.73 25.89
C LEU A 136 -11.63 -9.80 26.40
N LEU A 137 -11.63 -9.48 27.71
CA LEU A 137 -10.58 -8.68 28.32
C LEU A 137 -9.24 -9.43 28.30
N LEU A 138 -9.25 -10.74 28.60
CA LEU A 138 -8.07 -11.59 28.45
C LEU A 138 -7.58 -11.64 27.00
N PHE A 139 -8.49 -11.75 26.04
CA PHE A 139 -8.16 -11.74 24.62
C PHE A 139 -7.46 -10.43 24.22
N VAL A 140 -7.98 -9.27 24.63
CA VAL A 140 -7.34 -7.98 24.37
C VAL A 140 -5.99 -7.84 25.09
N LEU A 141 -5.91 -8.27 26.36
CA LEU A 141 -4.66 -8.25 27.13
C LEU A 141 -3.57 -9.12 26.48
N SER A 142 -3.93 -10.24 25.85
CA SER A 142 -2.99 -11.05 25.07
C SER A 142 -2.40 -10.25 23.89
N GLY A 143 -3.21 -9.42 23.23
CA GLY A 143 -2.78 -8.49 22.20
C GLY A 143 -1.85 -7.40 22.72
N VAL A 144 -2.16 -6.81 23.87
CA VAL A 144 -1.30 -5.81 24.54
C VAL A 144 0.04 -6.42 24.93
N ALA A 145 0.04 -7.63 25.50
CA ALA A 145 1.25 -8.35 25.85
C ALA A 145 2.12 -8.64 24.61
N MET A 146 1.52 -9.04 23.50
CA MET A 146 2.24 -9.20 22.23
C MET A 146 2.78 -7.86 21.68
N ALA A 147 2.05 -6.76 21.86
CA ALA A 147 2.53 -5.44 21.47
C ALA A 147 3.73 -4.97 22.31
N TRP A 148 3.76 -5.32 23.60
CA TRP A 148 4.94 -5.14 24.47
C TRP A 148 6.10 -6.02 24.02
N LEU A 149 5.85 -7.31 23.77
CA LEU A 149 6.85 -8.25 23.27
C LEU A 149 7.44 -7.80 21.93
N LYS A 150 6.61 -7.26 21.02
CA LYS A 150 7.07 -6.67 19.75
C LYS A 150 8.09 -5.56 19.96
N ARG A 151 7.91 -4.73 20.99
CA ARG A 151 8.80 -3.60 21.27
C ARG A 151 10.13 -4.08 21.87
N ALA A 152 10.09 -5.10 22.72
CA ALA A 152 11.29 -5.70 23.31
C ALA A 152 12.06 -6.58 22.31
N ARG A 153 11.35 -7.37 21.49
CA ARG A 153 11.90 -8.36 20.55
C ARG A 153 11.09 -8.41 19.25
N SER A 154 11.29 -7.42 18.37
CA SER A 154 10.56 -7.29 17.09
C SER A 154 10.69 -8.52 16.17
N ARG A 155 11.84 -9.20 16.21
CA ARG A 155 12.09 -10.45 15.47
C ARG A 155 11.15 -11.59 15.88
N ALA A 156 10.67 -11.62 17.13
CA ALA A 156 9.75 -12.67 17.61
C ALA A 156 8.40 -12.66 16.88
N LEU A 157 8.00 -11.49 16.35
CA LEU A 157 6.81 -11.31 15.52
C LEU A 157 7.12 -11.26 14.02
N GLY A 158 8.29 -11.75 13.59
CA GLY A 158 8.64 -11.88 12.16
C GLY A 158 8.95 -10.55 11.46
N MET A 159 9.23 -9.49 12.19
CA MET A 159 9.65 -8.21 11.62
C MET A 159 11.16 -8.02 11.75
N LYS A 160 11.85 -7.66 10.66
CA LYS A 160 13.29 -7.36 10.71
C LYS A 160 13.57 -6.00 11.37
N LYS A 161 12.69 -5.01 11.15
CA LYS A 161 12.79 -3.65 11.72
C LYS A 161 11.41 -3.07 12.06
N THR A 162 11.39 -2.15 13.02
CA THR A 162 10.20 -1.39 13.45
C THR A 162 10.32 0.09 13.08
N THR A 163 9.21 0.81 13.11
CA THR A 163 9.14 2.25 12.78
C THR A 163 9.54 3.13 13.95
N ASN A 164 10.19 4.26 13.68
CA ASN A 164 10.44 5.30 14.68
C ASN A 164 9.16 6.10 15.01
N HIS A 165 8.98 6.41 16.30
CA HIS A 165 7.79 7.10 16.84
C HIS A 165 8.07 8.57 17.13
N ILE A 166 7.15 9.45 16.71
CA ILE A 166 7.13 10.87 17.10
C ILE A 166 6.45 11.05 18.46
N LEU A 167 6.47 12.27 19.01
CA LEU A 167 5.95 12.56 20.36
C LEU A 167 4.50 12.08 20.56
N PHE A 168 3.56 12.50 19.71
CA PHE A 168 2.15 12.09 19.80
C PHE A 168 1.94 10.59 19.67
N ASP A 169 2.77 9.89 18.88
CA ASP A 169 2.71 8.44 18.81
C ASP A 169 3.10 7.78 20.13
N ARG A 170 4.13 8.31 20.81
CA ARG A 170 4.59 7.78 22.09
C ARG A 170 3.54 8.01 23.16
N ILE A 171 2.93 9.21 23.20
CA ILE A 171 1.84 9.52 24.13
C ILE A 171 0.66 8.58 23.91
N ALA A 172 0.16 8.47 22.67
CA ALA A 172 -0.97 7.60 22.36
C ALA A 172 -0.65 6.11 22.60
N LEU A 173 0.56 5.66 22.27
CA LEU A 173 1.00 4.29 22.54
C LEU A 173 1.06 4.00 24.04
N SER A 174 1.66 4.88 24.83
CA SER A 174 1.73 4.73 26.29
C SER A 174 0.33 4.68 26.89
N ALA A 175 -0.56 5.61 26.51
CA ALA A 175 -1.95 5.60 26.96
C ALA A 175 -2.66 4.29 26.60
N LEU A 176 -2.56 3.84 25.34
CA LEU A 176 -3.15 2.57 24.87
C LEU A 176 -2.68 1.36 25.66
N TRP A 177 -1.40 1.33 26.06
CA TRP A 177 -0.85 0.24 26.87
C TRP A 177 -1.43 0.17 28.28
N PHE A 178 -1.84 1.30 28.85
CA PHE A 178 -2.39 1.35 30.20
C PHE A 178 -3.92 1.23 30.24
N ILE A 179 -4.64 1.52 29.14
CA ILE A 179 -6.12 1.45 29.10
C ILE A 179 -6.66 0.12 29.64
N PHE A 180 -6.20 -1.02 29.11
CA PHE A 180 -6.73 -2.33 29.50
C PHE A 180 -6.22 -2.84 30.86
N PRO A 181 -4.93 -2.68 31.22
CA PRO A 181 -4.47 -3.00 32.57
C PRO A 181 -5.15 -2.15 33.66
N LEU A 182 -5.33 -0.85 33.44
CA LEU A 182 -6.03 0.01 34.40
C LEU A 182 -7.51 -0.35 34.49
N ARG A 183 -8.14 -0.73 33.36
CA ARG A 183 -9.51 -1.27 33.37
C ARG A 183 -9.59 -2.55 34.21
N LEU A 184 -8.67 -3.50 33.99
CA LEU A 184 -8.62 -4.74 34.76
C LEU A 184 -8.51 -4.47 36.26
N ILE A 185 -7.63 -3.54 36.66
CA ILE A 185 -7.45 -3.15 38.06
C ILE A 185 -8.72 -2.52 38.62
N ALA A 186 -9.28 -1.51 37.94
CA ALA A 186 -10.48 -0.82 38.40
C ALA A 186 -11.69 -1.76 38.53
N GLU A 187 -11.91 -2.64 37.55
CA GLU A 187 -12.98 -3.64 37.61
C GLU A 187 -12.72 -4.69 38.70
N SER A 188 -11.47 -5.13 38.92
CA SER A 188 -11.13 -6.10 39.97
C SER A 188 -11.31 -5.52 41.37
N ILE A 189 -10.94 -4.25 41.60
CA ILE A 189 -11.18 -3.55 42.86
C ILE A 189 -12.69 -3.39 43.11
N THR A 190 -13.46 -3.08 42.05
CA THR A 190 -14.92 -3.02 42.12
C THR A 190 -15.51 -4.37 42.56
N CYS A 191 -15.05 -5.47 41.95
CA CYS A 191 -15.48 -6.82 42.32
C CYS A 191 -15.05 -7.19 43.76
N ALA A 192 -13.89 -6.73 44.21
CA ALA A 192 -13.39 -6.99 45.57
C ALA A 192 -14.25 -6.32 46.67
N ILE A 193 -14.81 -5.14 46.39
CA ILE A 193 -15.60 -4.35 47.34
C ILE A 193 -17.08 -4.76 47.30
N TYR A 194 -17.65 -4.88 46.10
CA TYR A 194 -19.10 -5.04 45.91
C TYR A 194 -19.51 -6.47 45.49
N GLY A 195 -18.55 -7.36 45.22
CA GLY A 195 -18.79 -8.67 44.64
C GLY A 195 -18.98 -8.64 43.11
N GLY A 196 -19.18 -9.81 42.51
CA GLY A 196 -19.35 -9.97 41.06
C GLY A 196 -18.06 -10.31 40.30
N GLY A 197 -18.12 -10.24 38.98
CA GLY A 197 -17.02 -10.65 38.09
C GLY A 197 -16.94 -12.17 37.92
N SER A 198 -16.04 -12.61 37.04
CA SER A 198 -15.83 -14.03 36.74
C SER A 198 -14.41 -14.46 37.10
N PHE A 199 -13.81 -15.35 36.31
CA PHE A 199 -12.53 -15.97 36.59
C PHE A 199 -11.35 -14.97 36.61
N LEU A 200 -11.43 -13.86 35.87
CA LEU A 200 -10.33 -12.91 35.73
C LEU A 200 -10.49 -11.74 36.72
N THR A 201 -11.52 -10.90 36.56
CA THR A 201 -11.69 -9.73 37.45
C THR A 201 -12.10 -10.14 38.85
N GLY A 202 -12.95 -11.17 38.98
CA GLY A 202 -13.36 -11.71 40.27
C GLY A 202 -12.21 -12.44 40.96
N GLY A 203 -11.46 -13.27 40.23
CA GLY A 203 -10.28 -13.96 40.74
C GLY A 203 -9.20 -13.01 41.27
N ILE A 204 -8.85 -11.97 40.50
CA ILE A 204 -7.91 -10.93 40.94
C ILE A 204 -8.51 -10.10 42.08
N GLY A 205 -9.81 -9.80 42.06
CA GLY A 205 -10.49 -9.10 43.15
C GLY A 205 -10.40 -9.84 44.49
N ILE A 206 -10.62 -11.16 44.50
CA ILE A 206 -10.47 -12.01 45.71
C ILE A 206 -9.01 -12.00 46.19
N LEU A 207 -8.05 -12.04 45.28
CA LEU A 207 -6.64 -11.97 45.64
C LEU A 207 -6.31 -10.62 46.30
N LEU A 208 -6.77 -9.52 45.71
CA LEU A 208 -6.56 -8.17 46.23
C LEU A 208 -7.23 -7.96 47.60
N SER A 209 -8.46 -8.43 47.79
CA SER A 209 -9.16 -8.31 49.07
C SER A 209 -8.47 -9.09 50.18
N LYS A 210 -7.90 -10.27 49.87
CA LYS A 210 -7.10 -11.06 50.81
C LYS A 210 -5.74 -10.43 51.12
N SER A 211 -5.07 -9.84 50.14
CA SER A 211 -3.71 -9.31 50.30
C SER A 211 -3.65 -7.92 50.92
N ILE A 212 -4.55 -7.01 50.54
CA ILE A 212 -4.49 -5.58 50.92
C ILE A 212 -5.62 -5.21 51.90
N GLY A 213 -6.71 -5.99 51.94
CA GLY A 213 -7.89 -5.70 52.76
C GLY A 213 -8.88 -4.76 52.09
N VAL A 214 -10.18 -4.96 52.35
CA VAL A 214 -11.28 -4.21 51.70
C VAL A 214 -11.26 -2.72 52.07
N GLU A 215 -10.88 -2.37 53.29
CA GLU A 215 -10.78 -0.97 53.74
C GLU A 215 -9.76 -0.18 52.91
N ALA A 216 -8.56 -0.73 52.71
CA ALA A 216 -7.54 -0.11 51.87
C ALA A 216 -7.99 -0.02 50.40
N LEU A 217 -8.71 -1.04 49.91
CA LEU A 217 -9.27 -1.03 48.55
C LEU A 217 -10.32 0.08 48.33
N ASN A 218 -11.12 0.42 49.35
CA ASN A 218 -12.06 1.55 49.26
C ASN A 218 -11.33 2.89 49.01
N PHE A 219 -10.15 3.11 49.61
CA PHE A 219 -9.38 4.33 49.37
C PHE A 219 -8.84 4.45 47.93
N VAL A 220 -8.51 3.32 47.30
CA VAL A 220 -7.97 3.28 45.93
C VAL A 220 -9.03 3.05 44.85
N TYR A 221 -10.29 2.82 45.23
CA TYR A 221 -11.40 2.58 44.30
C TYR A 221 -11.59 3.72 43.30
N GLU A 222 -11.88 4.94 43.77
CA GLU A 222 -12.04 6.09 42.86
C GLU A 222 -10.75 6.46 42.12
N PRO A 223 -9.57 6.49 42.76
CA PRO A 223 -8.30 6.69 42.06
C PRO A 223 -8.08 5.72 40.89
N ALA A 224 -8.42 4.44 41.02
CA ALA A 224 -8.28 3.47 39.94
C ALA A 224 -9.15 3.84 38.71
N TRP A 225 -10.39 4.27 38.94
CA TRP A 225 -11.29 4.74 37.87
C TRP A 225 -10.82 6.06 37.25
N TRP A 226 -10.27 6.98 38.06
CA TRP A 226 -9.61 8.19 37.55
C TRP A 226 -8.44 7.89 36.64
N LEU A 227 -7.56 6.95 37.01
CA LEU A 227 -6.43 6.55 36.18
C LEU A 227 -6.90 5.94 34.86
N TYR A 228 -7.88 5.05 34.89
CA TYR A 228 -8.45 4.45 33.69
C TYR A 228 -9.08 5.50 32.76
N SER A 229 -9.91 6.39 33.30
CA SER A 229 -10.56 7.48 32.55
C SER A 229 -9.55 8.45 31.96
N THR A 230 -8.50 8.79 32.72
CA THR A 230 -7.41 9.66 32.25
C THR A 230 -6.64 9.01 31.12
N ALA A 231 -6.34 7.71 31.20
CA ALA A 231 -5.68 6.98 30.13
C ALA A 231 -6.50 6.99 28.83
N LEU A 232 -7.82 6.80 28.92
CA LEU A 232 -8.73 6.94 27.77
C LEU A 232 -8.74 8.37 27.22
N GLY A 233 -8.88 9.37 28.09
CA GLY A 233 -8.90 10.79 27.71
C GLY A 233 -7.64 11.22 26.96
N VAL A 234 -6.46 10.89 27.50
CA VAL A 234 -5.16 11.16 26.88
C VAL A 234 -5.05 10.46 25.53
N PHE A 235 -5.48 9.19 25.44
CA PHE A 235 -5.46 8.45 24.18
C PHE A 235 -6.33 9.13 23.12
N PHE A 236 -7.55 9.53 23.45
CA PHE A 236 -8.47 10.19 22.52
C PHE A 236 -7.98 11.56 22.06
N VAL A 237 -7.37 12.36 22.94
CA VAL A 237 -6.77 13.65 22.55
C VAL A 237 -5.59 13.44 21.61
N ALA A 238 -4.72 12.46 21.87
CA ALA A 238 -3.52 12.22 21.08
C ALA A 238 -3.82 11.53 19.73
N MET A 239 -4.93 10.77 19.64
CA MET A 239 -5.23 9.90 18.50
C MET A 239 -5.27 10.64 17.15
N PRO A 240 -5.99 11.77 16.97
CA PRO A 240 -6.14 12.44 15.67
C PRO A 240 -4.84 13.02 15.09
N PHE A 241 -3.79 13.14 15.93
CA PHE A 241 -2.48 13.69 15.58
C PHE A 241 -1.39 12.60 15.50
N SER A 242 -1.76 11.34 15.66
CA SER A 242 -0.85 10.20 15.73
C SER A 242 -1.08 9.22 14.58
N ARG A 243 -0.31 8.13 14.54
CA ARG A 243 -0.61 7.00 13.64
C ARG A 243 -1.96 6.34 13.83
N TYR A 244 -2.62 6.54 14.97
CA TYR A 244 -3.90 5.90 15.27
C TYR A 244 -5.09 6.57 14.56
N MET A 245 -4.88 7.73 13.92
CA MET A 245 -5.88 8.33 13.03
C MET A 245 -6.37 7.37 11.94
N HIS A 246 -5.55 6.37 11.54
CA HIS A 246 -5.95 5.32 10.61
C HIS A 246 -7.24 4.59 11.01
N ILE A 247 -7.53 4.45 12.31
CA ILE A 247 -8.75 3.79 12.81
C ILE A 247 -9.99 4.45 12.22
N PHE A 248 -9.97 5.79 12.10
CA PHE A 248 -11.07 6.54 11.54
C PHE A 248 -10.96 6.70 10.03
N THR A 249 -9.75 6.88 9.48
CA THR A 249 -9.57 7.21 8.05
C THR A 249 -9.54 6.01 7.11
N GLU A 250 -9.22 4.82 7.59
CA GLU A 250 -9.26 3.60 6.77
C GLU A 250 -10.67 3.26 6.32
N VAL A 251 -11.68 3.44 7.19
CA VAL A 251 -13.09 3.21 6.88
C VAL A 251 -13.56 4.03 5.66
N PRO A 252 -13.54 5.38 5.68
CA PRO A 252 -13.94 6.18 4.53
C PRO A 252 -13.03 5.93 3.32
N LEU A 253 -11.73 5.69 3.51
CA LEU A 253 -10.83 5.37 2.39
C LEU A 253 -11.29 4.12 1.63
N ILE A 254 -11.76 3.07 2.33
CA ILE A 254 -12.30 1.86 1.68
C ILE A 254 -13.49 2.25 0.78
N PHE A 255 -14.45 3.03 1.28
CA PHE A 255 -15.58 3.51 0.47
C PHE A 255 -15.12 4.33 -0.75
N LEU A 256 -14.24 5.32 -0.54
CA LEU A 256 -13.77 6.18 -1.63
C LEU A 256 -13.08 5.39 -2.75
N ARG A 257 -12.31 4.35 -2.40
CA ARG A 257 -11.68 3.45 -3.39
C ARG A 257 -12.68 2.60 -4.15
N HIS A 258 -13.69 2.05 -3.48
CA HIS A 258 -14.79 1.35 -4.14
C HIS A 258 -15.55 2.27 -5.10
N TYR A 259 -15.68 3.55 -4.75
CA TYR A 259 -16.27 4.57 -5.63
C TYR A 259 -15.33 5.02 -6.76
N LYS A 260 -14.15 4.37 -6.90
CA LYS A 260 -13.13 4.60 -7.92
C LYS A 260 -12.39 5.93 -7.82
N LEU A 261 -12.40 6.58 -6.65
CA LEU A 261 -11.48 7.69 -6.41
C LEU A 261 -10.05 7.14 -6.32
N ARG A 262 -9.11 7.85 -6.93
CA ARG A 262 -7.69 7.50 -6.97
C ARG A 262 -6.87 8.78 -6.85
N PRO A 263 -5.66 8.71 -6.29
CA PRO A 263 -4.77 9.85 -6.34
C PRO A 263 -4.30 10.06 -7.77
N GLU A 264 -3.85 11.28 -8.06
CA GLU A 264 -3.30 11.67 -9.36
C GLU A 264 -1.89 12.24 -9.21
N ALA A 265 -1.26 12.55 -10.34
CA ALA A 265 0.07 13.15 -10.37
C ALA A 265 0.11 14.55 -9.74
N LYS A 266 -1.01 15.28 -9.73
CA LYS A 266 -1.19 16.51 -8.97
C LYS A 266 -1.92 16.19 -7.68
N GLU A 267 -1.43 16.75 -6.58
CA GLU A 267 -1.96 16.52 -5.25
C GLU A 267 -3.43 16.97 -5.13
N LYS A 268 -4.24 16.13 -4.49
CA LYS A 268 -5.67 16.39 -4.27
C LYS A 268 -6.06 16.05 -2.84
N SER A 269 -7.21 16.56 -2.44
CA SER A 269 -7.73 16.35 -1.08
C SER A 269 -7.94 14.87 -0.69
N TYR A 270 -8.26 14.00 -1.66
CA TYR A 270 -8.32 12.54 -1.48
C TYR A 270 -7.02 11.96 -0.88
N ASP A 271 -5.85 12.51 -1.22
CA ASP A 271 -4.54 12.04 -0.77
C ASP A 271 -4.42 12.09 0.76
N ASN A 272 -5.12 13.01 1.42
CA ASN A 272 -5.13 13.10 2.89
C ASN A 272 -5.71 11.84 3.53
N PHE A 273 -6.77 11.26 2.94
CA PHE A 273 -7.35 10.01 3.43
C PHE A 273 -6.34 8.87 3.32
N GLU A 274 -5.62 8.77 2.20
CA GLU A 274 -4.58 7.74 2.04
C GLU A 274 -3.40 7.92 2.99
N VAL A 275 -2.91 9.15 3.14
CA VAL A 275 -1.78 9.46 4.02
C VAL A 275 -2.15 9.13 5.46
N GLU A 276 -3.34 9.51 5.93
CA GLU A 276 -3.76 9.30 7.31
C GLU A 276 -4.22 7.87 7.60
N ALA A 277 -4.68 7.13 6.59
CA ALA A 277 -5.02 5.69 6.72
C ALA A 277 -3.79 4.79 6.89
N CYS A 278 -2.57 5.30 6.70
CA CYS A 278 -1.38 4.50 6.95
C CYS A 278 -1.19 4.23 8.45
N SER A 279 -1.49 3.01 8.88
CA SER A 279 -1.23 2.57 10.26
C SER A 279 0.26 2.50 10.59
N ARG A 280 1.16 2.66 9.61
CA ARG A 280 2.63 2.49 9.70
C ARG A 280 3.04 1.11 10.21
N CYS A 281 2.32 0.05 9.82
CA CYS A 281 2.54 -1.32 10.27
C CYS A 281 3.97 -1.86 9.98
N GLY A 282 4.65 -1.31 8.97
CA GLY A 282 6.04 -1.65 8.63
C GLY A 282 6.21 -2.77 7.61
N ILE A 283 5.12 -3.40 7.17
CA ILE A 283 5.14 -4.51 6.19
C ILE A 283 5.86 -4.11 4.88
N CYS A 284 5.76 -2.84 4.47
CA CYS A 284 6.42 -2.34 3.27
C CYS A 284 7.94 -2.16 3.39
N ILE A 285 8.53 -2.33 4.58
CA ILE A 285 9.98 -2.16 4.80
C ILE A 285 10.73 -3.34 4.17
N ASP A 286 10.33 -4.57 4.50
CA ASP A 286 11.09 -5.77 4.16
C ASP A 286 11.19 -6.06 2.64
N PRO A 287 10.16 -5.79 1.82
CA PRO A 287 10.27 -5.95 0.36
C PRO A 287 11.10 -4.87 -0.35
N CYS A 288 11.57 -3.84 0.36
CA CYS A 288 12.29 -2.73 -0.29
C CYS A 288 13.77 -3.08 -0.50
N GLN A 289 14.22 -3.21 -1.76
CA GLN A 289 15.63 -3.50 -2.07
C GLN A 289 16.61 -2.40 -1.68
N LEU A 290 16.16 -1.14 -1.57
CA LEU A 290 16.99 -0.08 -1.00
C LEU A 290 17.35 -0.39 0.47
N GLN A 291 16.46 -1.06 1.20
CA GLN A 291 16.75 -1.54 2.55
C GLN A 291 17.57 -2.83 2.53
N SER A 292 17.09 -3.85 1.82
CA SER A 292 17.63 -5.20 1.94
C SER A 292 18.99 -5.38 1.28
N GLN A 293 19.29 -4.62 0.21
CA GLN A 293 20.54 -4.72 -0.55
C GLN A 293 21.50 -3.57 -0.25
N LEU A 294 20.98 -2.35 -0.01
CA LEU A 294 21.82 -1.16 0.16
C LEU A 294 21.87 -0.63 1.59
N GLY A 295 21.08 -1.19 2.52
CA GLY A 295 21.04 -0.71 3.90
C GLY A 295 20.43 0.69 4.08
N ILE A 296 19.80 1.27 3.06
CA ILE A 296 19.14 2.59 3.14
C ILE A 296 17.81 2.41 3.88
N ASN A 297 17.69 2.98 5.08
CA ASN A 297 16.59 2.64 6.02
C ASN A 297 15.55 3.75 6.24
N GLU A 298 15.66 4.88 5.57
CA GLU A 298 14.85 6.07 5.87
C GLU A 298 13.87 6.44 4.76
N VAL A 299 13.90 5.70 3.65
CA VAL A 299 13.22 6.10 2.40
C VAL A 299 12.01 5.24 2.07
N GLN A 300 11.81 4.14 2.81
CA GLN A 300 10.69 3.22 2.62
C GLN A 300 9.36 3.96 2.75
N SER A 301 8.32 3.43 2.11
CA SER A 301 7.00 4.05 2.05
C SER A 301 6.43 4.46 3.41
N VAL A 302 6.71 3.71 4.48
CA VAL A 302 6.27 4.06 5.83
C VAL A 302 6.92 5.35 6.37
N TYR A 303 8.20 5.58 6.08
CA TYR A 303 8.92 6.78 6.50
C TYR A 303 8.55 7.98 5.63
N PHE A 304 8.41 7.75 4.33
CA PHE A 304 7.87 8.76 3.42
C PHE A 304 6.47 9.23 3.83
N LEU A 305 5.55 8.32 4.15
CA LEU A 305 4.21 8.70 4.59
C LEU A 305 4.21 9.37 5.96
N ARG A 306 5.11 8.96 6.88
CA ARG A 306 5.33 9.70 8.14
C ARG A 306 5.71 11.14 7.84
N ASP A 307 6.74 11.34 7.02
CA ASP A 307 7.27 12.67 6.76
C ASP A 307 6.27 13.53 6.02
N ARG A 308 5.50 12.94 5.09
CA ARG A 308 4.40 13.64 4.43
C ARG A 308 3.29 14.01 5.42
N ARG A 309 2.82 13.08 6.25
CA ARG A 309 1.74 13.32 7.23
C ARG A 309 2.07 14.49 8.17
N TYR A 310 3.32 14.60 8.58
CA TYR A 310 3.77 15.60 9.54
C TYR A 310 4.41 16.83 8.87
N ASN A 311 4.28 16.99 7.56
CA ASN A 311 4.86 18.11 6.81
C ASN A 311 6.38 18.27 6.99
N MET A 312 7.10 17.15 7.11
CA MET A 312 8.55 17.04 7.25
C MET A 312 9.22 16.43 6.00
N LEU A 313 8.47 16.24 4.91
CA LEU A 313 8.96 15.54 3.73
C LEU A 313 10.05 16.33 3.02
N GLN A 314 11.23 15.70 2.87
CA GLN A 314 12.35 16.26 2.14
C GLN A 314 12.45 15.65 0.73
N GLN A 315 12.90 16.45 -0.24
CA GLN A 315 13.10 16.00 -1.63
C GLN A 315 14.01 14.77 -1.72
N LYS A 316 15.09 14.72 -0.94
CA LYS A 316 16.02 13.58 -0.92
C LYS A 316 15.32 12.26 -0.59
N ILE A 317 14.33 12.29 0.30
CA ILE A 317 13.55 11.12 0.73
C ILE A 317 12.57 10.73 -0.38
N ALA A 318 11.87 11.71 -0.97
CA ALA A 318 10.94 11.46 -2.07
C ALA A 318 11.66 10.89 -3.30
N ASN A 319 12.83 11.42 -3.65
CA ASN A 319 13.60 11.06 -4.85
C ASN A 319 14.38 9.74 -4.70
N ASN A 320 14.73 9.33 -3.48
CA ASN A 320 15.39 8.05 -3.23
C ASN A 320 14.37 6.89 -3.16
N CYS A 321 13.73 6.61 -4.29
CA CYS A 321 12.81 5.48 -4.44
C CYS A 321 12.86 4.94 -5.87
N LEU A 322 12.93 3.62 -6.00
CA LEU A 322 12.89 2.93 -7.30
C LEU A 322 11.50 2.98 -7.96
N MET A 323 10.45 3.41 -7.24
CA MET A 323 9.05 3.40 -7.67
C MET A 323 8.58 2.05 -8.25
N CYS A 324 9.17 0.96 -7.78
CA CYS A 324 8.94 -0.36 -8.35
C CYS A 324 7.57 -0.96 -7.98
N GLY A 325 6.84 -0.41 -7.01
CA GLY A 325 5.50 -0.87 -6.60
C GLY A 325 5.46 -2.09 -5.67
N ARG A 326 6.60 -2.66 -5.23
CA ARG A 326 6.59 -3.82 -4.31
C ARG A 326 5.94 -3.52 -2.96
N CYS A 327 6.15 -2.31 -2.43
CA CYS A 327 5.54 -1.85 -1.20
C CYS A 327 4.02 -1.68 -1.30
N GLU A 328 3.53 -1.32 -2.49
CA GLU A 328 2.11 -1.14 -2.79
C GLU A 328 1.38 -2.48 -2.86
N GLN A 329 1.99 -3.47 -3.52
CA GLN A 329 1.44 -4.83 -3.61
C GLN A 329 1.27 -5.53 -2.27
N ILE A 330 2.13 -5.24 -1.28
CA ILE A 330 2.06 -5.86 0.04
C ILE A 330 1.28 -5.00 1.06
N CYS A 331 0.82 -3.81 0.67
CA CYS A 331 0.16 -2.89 1.60
C CYS A 331 -1.22 -3.46 1.99
N PRO A 332 -1.46 -3.80 3.28
CA PRO A 332 -2.76 -4.35 3.69
C PRO A 332 -3.89 -3.32 3.51
N VAL A 333 -3.58 -2.05 3.81
CA VAL A 333 -4.52 -0.94 3.64
C VAL A 333 -4.81 -0.71 2.17
N GLY A 334 -3.85 -0.94 1.26
CA GLY A 334 -3.96 -0.72 -0.19
C GLY A 334 -3.80 0.76 -0.61
N ILE A 335 -2.82 1.44 -0.02
CA ILE A 335 -2.47 2.83 -0.32
C ILE A 335 -1.71 2.89 -1.65
N ASN A 336 -2.03 3.87 -2.51
CA ASN A 336 -1.39 4.12 -3.80
C ASN A 336 -0.03 4.83 -3.63
N LEU A 337 0.94 4.11 -3.07
CA LEU A 337 2.23 4.63 -2.62
C LEU A 337 3.06 5.27 -3.74
N ASN A 338 3.03 4.69 -4.94
CA ASN A 338 3.77 5.24 -6.07
C ASN A 338 3.20 6.60 -6.51
N THR A 339 1.88 6.73 -6.58
CA THR A 339 1.23 7.98 -7.00
C THR A 339 1.37 9.09 -5.95
N LEU A 340 1.21 8.76 -4.66
CA LEU A 340 1.50 9.72 -3.59
C LEU A 340 2.95 10.21 -3.63
N ARG A 341 3.89 9.32 -3.98
CA ARG A 341 5.29 9.75 -4.13
C ARG A 341 5.49 10.64 -5.34
N LEU A 342 4.87 10.30 -6.46
CA LEU A 342 4.89 11.11 -7.67
C LEU A 342 4.35 12.52 -7.41
N ASN A 343 3.18 12.63 -6.77
CA ASN A 343 2.57 13.93 -6.57
C ASN A 343 3.34 14.78 -5.54
N SER A 344 3.95 14.18 -4.51
CA SER A 344 4.88 14.90 -3.65
C SER A 344 6.08 15.44 -4.43
N ARG A 345 6.65 14.66 -5.35
CA ARG A 345 7.74 15.13 -6.23
C ARG A 345 7.27 16.27 -7.13
N SER A 346 6.04 16.18 -7.65
CA SER A 346 5.45 17.23 -8.47
C SER A 346 5.29 18.53 -7.70
N THR A 347 4.69 18.49 -6.50
CA THR A 347 4.56 19.67 -5.63
C THR A 347 5.91 20.31 -5.31
N MET A 348 7.00 19.52 -5.21
CA MET A 348 8.32 20.03 -4.86
C MET A 348 9.18 20.51 -6.04
N ARG A 349 8.89 20.11 -7.29
CA ARG A 349 9.80 20.31 -8.43
C ARG A 349 9.14 20.89 -9.69
N ASN A 350 7.83 20.74 -9.86
CA ASN A 350 7.17 21.08 -11.12
C ASN A 350 7.23 22.60 -11.38
N ILE A 351 8.09 23.01 -12.32
CA ILE A 351 8.22 24.39 -12.77
C ILE A 351 7.67 24.45 -14.20
N PRO A 352 6.53 25.11 -14.44
CA PRO A 352 6.01 25.30 -15.78
C PRO A 352 6.95 26.24 -16.55
N ASN A 353 7.80 25.69 -17.42
CA ASN A 353 8.62 26.51 -18.32
C ASN A 353 8.35 26.11 -19.76
N GLU A 354 7.46 26.85 -20.42
CA GLU A 354 6.99 26.54 -21.76
C GLU A 354 8.08 26.69 -22.83
N SER A 355 9.03 27.60 -22.66
CA SER A 355 10.03 27.92 -23.69
C SER A 355 11.06 26.79 -23.91
N ARG A 356 11.31 25.97 -22.89
CA ARG A 356 12.27 24.85 -22.93
C ARG A 356 11.90 23.78 -23.98
N TYR A 357 10.64 23.71 -24.39
CA TYR A 357 10.11 22.67 -25.27
C TYR A 357 9.71 23.15 -26.67
N ASN A 358 10.09 24.37 -27.05
CA ASN A 358 9.80 24.90 -28.38
C ASN A 358 10.44 24.10 -29.52
N TYR A 359 11.56 23.42 -29.26
CA TYR A 359 12.25 22.56 -30.24
C TYR A 359 11.39 21.38 -30.75
N LEU A 360 10.32 21.02 -30.03
CA LEU A 360 9.42 19.93 -30.44
C LEU A 360 8.64 20.28 -31.72
N ARG A 361 8.40 21.56 -31.98
CA ARG A 361 7.62 22.00 -33.16
C ARG A 361 8.37 21.68 -34.45
N GLY A 362 7.69 21.01 -35.39
CA GLY A 362 8.23 20.70 -36.71
C GLY A 362 9.28 19.59 -36.75
N THR A 363 9.59 18.96 -35.61
CA THR A 363 10.43 17.76 -35.60
C THR A 363 9.55 16.59 -36.01
N ASP A 364 9.79 15.94 -37.14
CA ASP A 364 9.23 14.62 -37.47
C ASP A 364 10.39 13.80 -38.03
N ARG A 365 10.80 12.78 -37.27
CA ARG A 365 11.90 11.87 -37.62
C ARG A 365 11.39 10.45 -37.87
N SER A 366 10.07 10.31 -38.03
CA SER A 366 9.46 9.03 -38.32
C SER A 366 9.71 8.62 -39.77
N GLN A 367 9.66 7.31 -40.03
CA GLN A 367 9.91 6.75 -41.36
C GLN A 367 9.12 5.48 -41.62
N GLY A 368 9.00 5.09 -42.89
CA GLY A 368 8.25 3.92 -43.32
C GLY A 368 6.76 4.19 -43.45
N GLU A 369 6.04 3.17 -43.91
CA GLU A 369 4.60 3.22 -44.18
C GLU A 369 3.92 2.02 -43.53
N GLY A 370 2.75 2.23 -42.91
CA GLY A 370 2.02 1.15 -42.24
C GLY A 370 1.00 1.64 -41.22
N LYS A 371 0.01 0.80 -40.91
CA LYS A 371 -0.96 1.07 -39.84
C LYS A 371 -0.49 0.56 -38.48
N VAL A 372 0.58 -0.22 -38.44
CA VAL A 372 1.27 -0.63 -37.21
C VAL A 372 2.44 0.32 -36.99
N GLY A 373 2.35 1.13 -35.96
CA GLY A 373 3.42 2.01 -35.51
C GLY A 373 4.33 1.30 -34.50
N TYR A 374 5.64 1.39 -34.67
CA TYR A 374 6.60 0.93 -33.66
C TYR A 374 7.32 2.10 -33.01
N PHE A 375 7.23 2.17 -31.68
CA PHE A 375 7.93 3.14 -30.85
C PHE A 375 9.01 2.42 -30.02
N ALA A 376 10.26 2.57 -30.41
CA ALA A 376 11.40 1.97 -29.74
C ALA A 376 11.58 2.59 -28.33
N GLY A 377 11.52 3.91 -28.26
CA GLY A 377 11.83 4.68 -27.07
C GLY A 377 13.32 4.70 -26.75
N CYS A 378 13.70 5.59 -25.82
CA CYS A 378 15.11 5.87 -25.52
C CYS A 378 15.91 4.63 -25.10
N MET A 379 15.31 3.72 -24.31
CA MET A 379 16.03 2.57 -23.78
C MET A 379 16.27 1.48 -24.85
N THR A 380 15.34 1.27 -25.78
CA THR A 380 15.53 0.33 -26.87
C THR A 380 16.54 0.85 -27.89
N LEU A 381 16.54 2.16 -28.17
CA LEU A 381 17.58 2.78 -29.01
C LEU A 381 18.99 2.62 -28.42
N LEU A 382 19.10 2.60 -27.08
CA LEU A 382 20.35 2.27 -26.37
C LEU A 382 20.62 0.76 -26.25
N THR A 383 19.77 -0.09 -26.83
CA THR A 383 19.89 -1.55 -26.82
C THR A 383 19.71 -2.09 -28.25
N PRO A 384 20.71 -1.92 -29.16
CA PRO A 384 20.54 -2.14 -30.60
C PRO A 384 20.06 -3.54 -30.99
N LYS A 385 20.45 -4.58 -30.23
CA LYS A 385 20.01 -5.96 -30.47
C LYS A 385 18.49 -6.14 -30.34
N THR A 386 17.84 -5.39 -29.44
CA THR A 386 16.39 -5.44 -29.27
C THR A 386 15.70 -4.79 -30.47
N LEU A 387 16.21 -3.65 -30.94
CA LEU A 387 15.68 -2.97 -32.12
C LEU A 387 15.81 -3.84 -33.39
N SER A 388 17.00 -4.41 -33.63
CA SER A 388 17.23 -5.25 -34.81
C SER A 388 16.44 -6.56 -34.74
N SER A 389 16.24 -7.14 -33.55
CA SER A 389 15.40 -8.33 -33.39
C SER A 389 13.93 -8.06 -33.68
N MET A 390 13.41 -6.91 -33.23
CA MET A 390 12.05 -6.49 -33.58
C MET A 390 11.90 -6.24 -35.09
N GLN A 391 12.90 -5.63 -35.74
CA GLN A 391 12.89 -5.47 -37.19
C GLN A 391 12.80 -6.83 -37.91
N ARG A 392 13.64 -7.80 -37.53
CA ARG A 392 13.60 -9.16 -38.10
C ARG A 392 12.25 -9.86 -37.88
N ILE A 393 11.63 -9.65 -36.72
CA ILE A 393 10.30 -10.19 -36.42
C ILE A 393 9.23 -9.58 -37.32
N PHE A 394 9.26 -8.25 -37.54
CA PHE A 394 8.32 -7.60 -38.44
C PHE A 394 8.51 -8.06 -39.89
N GLU A 395 9.74 -8.19 -40.35
CA GLU A 395 10.08 -8.72 -41.68
C GLU A 395 9.57 -10.16 -41.86
N ALA A 396 9.83 -11.04 -40.88
CA ALA A 396 9.35 -12.43 -40.91
C ALA A 396 7.83 -12.57 -40.82
N ALA A 397 7.15 -11.58 -40.24
CA ALA A 397 5.68 -11.52 -40.19
C ALA A 397 5.04 -10.81 -41.39
N HIS A 398 5.86 -10.33 -42.34
CA HIS A 398 5.46 -9.47 -43.45
C HIS A 398 4.60 -8.27 -42.97
N GLU A 399 5.02 -7.62 -41.90
CA GLU A 399 4.32 -6.47 -41.32
C GLU A 399 4.85 -5.16 -41.91
N SER A 400 3.96 -4.35 -42.50
CA SER A 400 4.29 -2.98 -42.91
C SER A 400 4.26 -2.06 -41.68
N VAL A 401 5.43 -1.57 -41.29
CA VAL A 401 5.64 -0.81 -40.04
C VAL A 401 6.02 0.64 -40.33
N TRP A 402 5.30 1.55 -39.67
CA TRP A 402 5.71 2.94 -39.49
C TRP A 402 6.57 3.05 -38.22
N TRP A 403 7.79 3.57 -38.35
CA TRP A 403 8.75 3.71 -37.26
C TRP A 403 8.68 5.11 -36.69
N ALA A 404 8.26 5.25 -35.42
CA ALA A 404 8.09 6.55 -34.80
C ALA A 404 9.41 7.27 -34.51
N ASP A 405 10.44 6.51 -34.10
CA ASP A 405 11.65 7.08 -33.50
C ASP A 405 12.94 6.27 -33.79
N LYS A 406 12.98 5.52 -34.89
CA LYS A 406 14.10 4.62 -35.24
C LYS A 406 15.46 5.33 -35.28
N ASP A 407 15.52 6.56 -35.79
CA ASP A 407 16.74 7.39 -35.83
C ASP A 407 16.72 8.52 -34.77
N GLY A 408 16.04 8.25 -33.66
CA GLY A 408 15.81 9.19 -32.57
C GLY A 408 14.50 9.96 -32.73
N GLY A 409 13.89 10.29 -31.60
CA GLY A 409 12.61 10.97 -31.55
C GLY A 409 12.36 11.59 -30.18
N VAL A 410 11.14 12.09 -29.98
CA VAL A 410 10.74 12.69 -28.71
C VAL A 410 10.42 11.59 -27.70
N CYS A 411 10.99 11.71 -26.50
CA CYS A 411 10.76 10.74 -25.42
C CYS A 411 9.27 10.62 -25.07
N CYS A 412 8.85 9.47 -24.56
CA CYS A 412 7.49 9.21 -24.07
C CYS A 412 7.05 10.06 -22.85
N GLY A 413 7.88 10.99 -22.37
CA GLY A 413 7.58 11.85 -21.21
C GLY A 413 7.69 11.19 -19.83
N ARG A 414 7.69 9.86 -19.73
CA ARG A 414 7.67 9.13 -18.44
C ARG A 414 8.82 9.46 -17.48
N PRO A 415 10.09 9.61 -17.90
CA PRO A 415 11.18 9.98 -16.97
C PRO A 415 10.97 11.35 -16.31
N LEU A 416 10.52 12.36 -17.07
CA LEU A 416 10.20 13.69 -16.53
C LEU A 416 9.02 13.62 -15.56
N LYS A 417 7.98 12.84 -15.92
CA LYS A 417 6.86 12.64 -15.02
C LYS A 417 7.32 12.04 -13.69
N LEU A 418 8.08 10.95 -13.72
CA LEU A 418 8.56 10.27 -12.50
C LEU A 418 9.49 11.14 -11.65
N SER A 419 10.19 12.12 -12.23
CA SER A 419 10.98 13.09 -11.46
C SER A 419 10.14 14.19 -10.80
N GLY A 420 8.85 14.32 -11.16
CA GLY A 420 7.93 15.34 -10.67
C GLY A 420 7.62 16.45 -11.69
N GLU A 421 8.30 16.49 -12.83
CA GLU A 421 8.09 17.50 -13.88
C GLU A 421 6.91 17.11 -14.80
N VAL A 422 5.71 17.10 -14.22
CA VAL A 422 4.48 16.62 -14.86
C VAL A 422 4.07 17.51 -16.03
N ASP A 423 4.18 18.84 -15.90
CA ASP A 423 3.79 19.76 -16.99
C ASP A 423 4.77 19.66 -18.18
N SER A 424 6.06 19.48 -17.90
CA SER A 424 7.10 19.22 -18.91
C SER A 424 6.86 17.88 -19.64
N ALA A 425 6.47 16.84 -18.89
CA ALA A 425 6.11 15.56 -19.47
C ALA A 425 4.90 15.69 -20.42
N GLN A 426 3.90 16.49 -20.04
CA GLN A 426 2.70 16.72 -20.85
C GLN A 426 3.03 17.25 -22.25
N LYS A 427 4.00 18.17 -22.38
CA LYS A 427 4.40 18.70 -23.69
C LYS A 427 4.93 17.61 -24.64
N MET A 428 5.67 16.62 -24.10
CA MET A 428 6.14 15.47 -24.89
C MET A 428 5.00 14.51 -25.24
N ILE A 429 4.03 14.36 -24.35
CA ILE A 429 2.84 13.54 -24.56
C ILE A 429 2.01 14.14 -25.70
N ASP A 430 1.71 15.43 -25.63
CA ASP A 430 0.90 16.14 -26.62
C ASP A 430 1.52 16.06 -28.02
N TYR A 431 2.84 16.30 -28.11
CA TYR A 431 3.57 16.18 -29.37
C TYR A 431 3.44 14.77 -29.97
N ASN A 432 3.66 13.73 -29.16
CA ASN A 432 3.62 12.35 -29.65
C ASN A 432 2.19 11.93 -30.04
N CYS A 433 1.16 12.39 -29.31
CA CYS A 433 -0.24 12.18 -29.70
C CYS A 433 -0.53 12.76 -31.09
N ALA A 434 -0.11 14.02 -31.32
CA ALA A 434 -0.27 14.67 -32.62
C ALA A 434 0.52 13.94 -33.74
N LEU A 435 1.71 13.41 -33.43
CA LEU A 435 2.49 12.61 -34.37
C LEU A 435 1.75 11.31 -34.76
N PHE A 436 1.23 10.58 -33.78
CA PHE A 436 0.51 9.33 -34.04
C PHE A 436 -0.79 9.56 -34.83
N GLU A 437 -1.51 10.64 -34.52
CA GLU A 437 -2.72 11.04 -35.25
C GLU A 437 -2.41 11.43 -36.70
N LYS A 438 -1.37 12.26 -36.92
CA LYS A 438 -0.92 12.68 -38.25
C LYS A 438 -0.65 11.49 -39.18
N HIS A 439 -0.02 10.43 -38.66
CA HIS A 439 0.32 9.23 -39.42
C HIS A 439 -0.78 8.17 -39.43
N GLN A 440 -1.91 8.42 -38.76
CA GLN A 440 -3.12 7.59 -38.78
C GLN A 440 -2.86 6.11 -38.48
N ILE A 441 -1.97 5.82 -37.52
CA ILE A 441 -1.71 4.46 -37.06
C ILE A 441 -2.96 3.89 -36.37
N LYS A 442 -3.09 2.56 -36.35
CA LYS A 442 -4.17 1.84 -35.67
C LYS A 442 -3.68 1.01 -34.50
N THR A 443 -2.41 0.61 -34.53
CA THR A 443 -1.77 -0.15 -33.46
C THR A 443 -0.42 0.48 -33.16
N LEU A 444 -0.16 0.79 -31.89
CA LEU A 444 1.13 1.28 -31.40
C LEU A 444 1.81 0.15 -30.61
N VAL A 445 2.94 -0.34 -31.13
CA VAL A 445 3.75 -1.39 -30.51
C VAL A 445 5.00 -0.77 -29.91
N THR A 446 5.35 -1.17 -28.68
CA THR A 446 6.61 -0.75 -28.04
C THR A 446 7.30 -1.92 -27.33
N SER A 447 8.63 -1.91 -27.34
CA SER A 447 9.47 -2.87 -26.60
C SER A 447 9.80 -2.43 -25.17
N CYS A 448 9.37 -1.23 -24.78
CA CYS A 448 9.70 -0.67 -23.47
C CYS A 448 8.45 -0.60 -22.58
N PRO A 449 8.41 -1.32 -21.45
CA PRO A 449 7.28 -1.25 -20.51
C PRO A 449 7.05 0.13 -19.90
N ILE A 450 8.10 0.96 -19.80
CA ILE A 450 8.00 2.35 -19.31
C ILE A 450 7.18 3.19 -20.30
N CYS A 451 7.41 3.00 -21.60
CA CYS A 451 6.66 3.64 -22.67
C CYS A 451 5.22 3.11 -22.73
N LEU A 452 5.05 1.79 -22.68
CA LEU A 452 3.73 1.15 -22.66
C LEU A 452 2.83 1.74 -21.58
N LYS A 453 3.36 1.83 -20.35
CA LYS A 453 2.58 2.27 -19.22
C LYS A 453 2.14 3.73 -19.35
N VAL A 454 3.05 4.64 -19.74
CA VAL A 454 2.66 6.04 -19.94
C VAL A 454 1.69 6.21 -21.10
N PHE A 455 1.83 5.45 -22.19
CA PHE A 455 0.88 5.46 -23.30
C PHE A 455 -0.52 5.04 -22.86
N ARG A 456 -0.64 4.01 -22.00
CA ARG A 456 -1.94 3.54 -21.51
C ARG A 456 -2.54 4.41 -20.40
N GLU A 457 -1.71 5.09 -19.60
CA GLU A 457 -2.18 5.88 -18.46
C GLU A 457 -2.45 7.35 -18.81
N GLU A 458 -1.68 7.94 -19.74
CA GLU A 458 -1.62 9.40 -19.90
C GLU A 458 -1.89 9.91 -21.31
N TYR A 459 -1.65 9.09 -22.33
CA TYR A 459 -1.84 9.53 -23.70
C TYR A 459 -3.31 9.36 -24.08
N ASN A 460 -3.88 10.39 -24.71
CA ASN A 460 -5.21 10.29 -25.31
C ASN A 460 -5.11 9.71 -26.72
N LEU A 461 -5.13 8.38 -26.83
CA LEU A 461 -4.94 7.65 -28.09
C LEU A 461 -6.25 6.97 -28.54
N GLU A 462 -7.29 7.76 -28.76
CA GLU A 462 -8.59 7.24 -29.20
C GLU A 462 -8.45 6.46 -30.52
N GLY A 463 -8.95 5.22 -30.53
CA GLY A 463 -8.92 4.36 -31.71
C GLY A 463 -7.54 3.76 -32.05
N ILE A 464 -6.51 3.97 -31.23
CA ILE A 464 -5.19 3.34 -31.39
C ILE A 464 -4.99 2.30 -30.29
N GLU A 465 -4.78 1.05 -30.69
CA GLU A 465 -4.49 -0.02 -29.75
C GLU A 465 -3.01 0.00 -29.32
N VAL A 466 -2.73 0.12 -28.01
CA VAL A 466 -1.36 0.16 -27.49
C VAL A 466 -0.95 -1.20 -26.93
N LEU A 467 0.10 -1.79 -27.51
CA LEU A 467 0.59 -3.13 -27.16
C LEU A 467 2.08 -3.13 -26.82
N HIS A 468 2.41 -3.96 -25.84
CA HIS A 468 3.79 -4.36 -25.64
C HIS A 468 4.23 -5.33 -26.74
N HIS A 469 5.51 -5.34 -27.10
CA HIS A 469 6.02 -6.30 -28.08
C HIS A 469 5.76 -7.77 -27.66
N SER A 470 5.72 -8.09 -26.36
CA SER A 470 5.33 -9.44 -25.90
C SER A 470 3.89 -9.81 -26.27
N GLU A 471 2.96 -8.86 -26.17
CA GLU A 471 1.56 -9.06 -26.57
C GLU A 471 1.44 -9.16 -28.10
N TYR A 472 2.19 -8.31 -28.82
CA TYR A 472 2.16 -8.27 -30.27
C TYR A 472 2.79 -9.51 -30.92
N ILE A 473 3.95 -9.94 -30.44
CA ILE A 473 4.61 -11.18 -30.89
C ILE A 473 3.67 -12.37 -30.69
N LEU A 474 3.06 -12.50 -29.51
CA LEU A 474 2.12 -13.58 -29.24
C LEU A 474 0.91 -13.53 -30.19
N ARG A 475 0.41 -12.33 -30.50
CA ARG A 475 -0.67 -12.14 -31.49
C ARG A 475 -0.25 -12.65 -32.87
N LEU A 476 0.92 -12.25 -33.35
CA LEU A 476 1.43 -12.69 -34.66
C LEU A 476 1.60 -14.22 -34.72
N MET A 477 2.06 -14.84 -33.63
CA MET A 477 2.20 -16.29 -33.53
C MET A 477 0.84 -16.99 -33.57
N LYS A 478 -0.15 -16.51 -32.80
CA LYS A 478 -1.51 -17.06 -32.78
C LYS A 478 -2.23 -16.92 -34.12
N GLN A 479 -1.93 -15.87 -34.88
CA GLN A 479 -2.46 -15.65 -36.22
C GLN A 479 -1.72 -16.47 -37.30
N GLY A 480 -0.69 -17.23 -36.94
CA GLY A 480 0.14 -17.98 -37.90
C GLY A 480 1.03 -17.11 -38.79
N ARG A 481 1.06 -15.79 -38.55
CA ARG A 481 1.87 -14.82 -39.30
C ARG A 481 3.34 -14.87 -38.90
N LEU A 482 3.64 -15.23 -37.66
CA LEU A 482 5.00 -15.44 -37.17
C LEU A 482 5.21 -16.91 -36.81
N LYS A 483 6.08 -17.59 -37.56
CA LYS A 483 6.41 -19.00 -37.31
C LYS A 483 7.76 -19.10 -36.60
N VAL A 484 7.77 -19.77 -35.46
CA VAL A 484 8.98 -20.04 -34.67
C VAL A 484 9.24 -21.54 -34.57
N ARG A 485 10.49 -21.91 -34.30
CA ARG A 485 10.91 -23.28 -33.97
C ARG A 485 11.18 -23.38 -32.48
N TYR A 486 10.75 -24.49 -31.88
CA TYR A 486 11.13 -24.83 -30.51
C TYR A 486 12.60 -25.26 -30.50
N MET A 487 13.44 -24.52 -29.77
CA MET A 487 14.87 -24.77 -29.65
C MET A 487 15.10 -25.82 -28.55
N ARG A 488 15.15 -27.09 -28.94
CA ARG A 488 15.34 -28.22 -28.01
C ARG A 488 16.65 -28.04 -27.22
N GLY A 489 16.56 -28.18 -25.90
CA GLY A 489 17.69 -28.02 -24.98
C GLY A 489 17.91 -26.58 -24.48
N SER A 490 17.27 -25.57 -25.09
CA SER A 490 17.35 -24.19 -24.61
C SER A 490 16.43 -23.99 -23.40
N THR A 491 17.03 -23.56 -22.29
CA THR A 491 16.33 -23.24 -21.04
C THR A 491 16.43 -21.75 -20.73
N PHE A 492 15.31 -21.17 -20.32
CA PHE A 492 15.15 -19.74 -20.09
C PHE A 492 14.63 -19.48 -18.68
N THR A 493 15.15 -18.44 -18.02
CA THR A 493 14.49 -17.87 -16.83
C THR A 493 14.00 -16.47 -17.14
N TYR A 494 12.86 -16.07 -16.58
CA TYR A 494 12.23 -14.80 -16.92
C TYR A 494 12.25 -13.80 -15.76
N HIS A 495 12.80 -12.62 -16.03
CA HIS A 495 12.69 -11.46 -15.15
C HIS A 495 11.48 -10.59 -15.52
N ASP A 496 10.44 -10.60 -14.68
CA ASP A 496 9.27 -9.74 -14.81
C ASP A 496 9.60 -8.26 -14.56
N PRO A 497 9.53 -7.38 -15.59
CA PRO A 497 9.74 -5.95 -15.41
C PRO A 497 8.65 -5.32 -14.55
N CYS A 498 9.04 -4.41 -13.65
CA CYS A 498 8.09 -3.80 -12.71
C CYS A 498 6.93 -3.04 -13.38
N GLU A 499 7.20 -2.26 -14.44
CA GLU A 499 6.17 -1.50 -15.16
C GLU A 499 5.31 -2.38 -16.09
N LEU A 500 5.85 -3.52 -16.57
CA LEU A 500 5.09 -4.47 -17.40
C LEU A 500 4.14 -5.30 -16.53
N GLY A 501 4.69 -5.90 -15.48
CA GLY A 501 3.96 -6.73 -14.53
C GLY A 501 3.07 -5.89 -13.61
N ARG A 502 3.65 -5.32 -12.54
CA ARG A 502 2.86 -4.59 -11.53
C ARG A 502 2.19 -3.33 -12.08
N GLY A 503 2.81 -2.70 -13.08
CA GLY A 503 2.28 -1.48 -13.70
C GLY A 503 1.17 -1.72 -14.72
N SER A 504 1.26 -2.78 -15.53
CA SER A 504 0.36 -3.00 -16.68
C SER A 504 -0.39 -4.33 -16.65
N GLY A 505 -0.15 -5.18 -15.65
CA GLY A 505 -0.81 -6.48 -15.48
C GLY A 505 -0.38 -7.56 -16.48
N ILE A 506 0.68 -7.34 -17.26
CA ILE A 506 1.14 -8.25 -18.30
C ILE A 506 2.14 -9.22 -17.69
N TYR A 507 1.73 -10.47 -17.53
CA TYR A 507 2.53 -11.55 -16.96
C TYR A 507 2.58 -12.78 -17.87
N ASP A 508 1.44 -13.16 -18.45
CA ASP A 508 1.31 -14.44 -19.16
C ASP A 508 1.82 -14.37 -20.59
N GLN A 509 1.70 -13.21 -21.25
CA GLN A 509 2.08 -13.03 -22.64
C GLN A 509 3.59 -13.25 -22.88
N PRO A 510 4.52 -12.67 -22.08
CA PRO A 510 5.93 -12.98 -22.21
C PRO A 510 6.25 -14.48 -22.02
N ARG A 511 5.58 -15.13 -21.06
CA ARG A 511 5.78 -16.55 -20.74
C ARG A 511 5.35 -17.45 -21.89
N ALA A 512 4.16 -17.21 -22.43
CA ALA A 512 3.65 -17.96 -23.58
C ALA A 512 4.55 -17.83 -24.83
N VAL A 513 5.21 -16.66 -25.00
CA VAL A 513 6.19 -16.47 -26.07
C VAL A 513 7.48 -17.26 -25.80
N ILE A 514 7.97 -17.27 -24.56
CA ILE A 514 9.16 -18.05 -24.16
C ILE A 514 8.91 -19.55 -24.33
N GLU A 515 7.77 -20.05 -23.83
CA GLU A 515 7.39 -21.47 -23.89
C GLU A 515 7.19 -21.99 -25.33
N ALA A 516 6.90 -21.10 -26.27
CA ALA A 516 6.81 -21.45 -27.68
C ALA A 516 8.18 -21.64 -28.35
N VAL A 517 9.27 -21.14 -27.75
CA VAL A 517 10.63 -21.20 -28.31
C VAL A 517 11.60 -22.05 -27.47
N GLY A 518 11.31 -22.34 -26.20
CA GLY A 518 12.09 -23.23 -25.34
C GLY A 518 11.45 -23.46 -23.96
N GLU A 519 12.21 -24.00 -23.01
CA GLU A 519 11.72 -24.34 -21.67
C GLU A 519 11.85 -23.15 -20.70
N LEU A 520 10.81 -22.86 -19.92
CA LEU A 520 10.81 -21.77 -18.93
C LEU A 520 10.99 -22.29 -17.50
N LEU A 521 12.04 -21.84 -16.83
CA LEU A 521 12.35 -22.09 -15.42
C LEU A 521 12.10 -20.82 -14.59
N GLU A 522 11.02 -20.84 -13.80
CA GLU A 522 10.57 -19.68 -13.02
C GLU A 522 11.46 -19.41 -11.79
N PRO A 523 11.89 -18.15 -11.57
CA PRO A 523 12.63 -17.79 -10.37
C PRO A 523 11.71 -17.74 -9.14
N LYS A 524 12.33 -17.76 -7.95
CA LYS A 524 11.62 -17.68 -6.67
C LYS A 524 10.68 -16.47 -6.58
N HIS A 525 11.14 -15.30 -6.98
CA HIS A 525 10.30 -14.10 -7.07
C HIS A 525 9.93 -13.83 -8.52
N ASN A 526 8.70 -14.23 -8.87
CA ASN A 526 8.11 -13.95 -10.17
C ASN A 526 6.81 -13.13 -10.05
N ARG A 527 6.27 -12.75 -11.21
CA ARG A 527 5.02 -12.00 -11.37
C ARG A 527 5.00 -10.75 -10.47
N LYS A 528 3.95 -10.55 -9.68
CA LYS A 528 3.83 -9.40 -8.76
C LYS A 528 4.93 -9.34 -7.70
N ASN A 529 5.54 -10.48 -7.37
CA ASN A 529 6.58 -10.58 -6.33
C ASN A 529 7.99 -10.27 -6.85
N ALA A 530 8.18 -10.21 -8.18
CA ALA A 530 9.47 -10.02 -8.82
C ALA A 530 10.26 -8.82 -8.28
N LEU A 531 11.57 -9.03 -8.16
CA LEU A 531 12.51 -8.01 -7.71
C LEU A 531 12.65 -6.89 -8.76
N CYS A 532 13.04 -5.69 -8.33
CA CYS A 532 13.39 -4.59 -9.23
C CYS A 532 14.86 -4.72 -9.66
N CYS A 533 15.16 -4.51 -10.95
CA CYS A 533 16.51 -4.54 -11.50
C CYS A 533 17.46 -3.43 -10.99
N GLY A 534 16.95 -2.43 -10.26
CA GLY A 534 17.76 -1.38 -9.63
C GLY A 534 17.97 -0.11 -10.47
N SER A 535 18.03 -0.18 -11.79
CA SER A 535 18.29 0.98 -12.68
C SER A 535 17.07 1.88 -12.95
N SER A 536 16.12 1.95 -12.02
CA SER A 536 14.87 2.71 -12.18
C SER A 536 15.09 4.14 -12.66
N VAL A 537 14.37 4.56 -13.70
CA VAL A 537 14.33 5.95 -14.19
C VAL A 537 13.72 6.94 -13.19
N ALA A 538 13.13 6.44 -12.09
CA ALA A 538 12.54 7.26 -11.03
C ALA A 538 13.50 7.55 -9.87
N ASN A 539 14.59 6.80 -9.70
CA ASN A 539 15.52 7.03 -8.60
C ASN A 539 16.67 7.92 -9.08
N THR A 540 16.88 9.05 -8.41
CA THR A 540 17.95 10.00 -8.74
C THR A 540 18.97 10.15 -7.60
N ALA A 541 18.99 9.22 -6.65
CA ALA A 541 19.76 9.33 -5.41
C ALA A 541 20.81 8.23 -5.25
N ILE A 542 20.58 7.03 -5.78
CA ILE A 542 21.57 5.95 -5.73
C ILE A 542 22.58 6.09 -6.87
N ASN A 543 23.85 5.77 -6.57
CA ASN A 543 24.93 5.81 -7.56
C ASN A 543 25.01 4.50 -8.38
N ASP A 544 25.86 4.49 -9.40
CA ASP A 544 26.00 3.35 -10.32
C ASP A 544 26.46 2.06 -9.65
N GLY A 545 27.31 2.16 -8.61
CA GLY A 545 27.77 1.01 -7.83
C GLY A 545 26.62 0.39 -7.03
N GLN A 546 25.78 1.21 -6.41
CA GLN A 546 24.57 0.77 -5.70
C GLN A 546 23.54 0.16 -6.65
N GLN A 547 23.37 0.72 -7.85
CA GLN A 547 22.53 0.09 -8.88
C GLN A 547 23.06 -1.29 -9.25
N LEU A 548 24.38 -1.43 -9.43
CA LEU A 548 25.03 -2.70 -9.72
C LEU A 548 24.81 -3.72 -8.60
N THR A 549 24.95 -3.33 -7.32
CA THR A 549 24.66 -4.23 -6.18
C THR A 549 23.25 -4.80 -6.24
N ILE A 550 22.25 -3.97 -6.57
CA ILE A 550 20.87 -4.45 -6.73
C ILE A 550 20.74 -5.37 -7.95
N ALA A 551 21.33 -5.00 -9.09
CA ALA A 551 21.27 -5.79 -10.31
C ALA A 551 21.92 -7.17 -10.14
N SER A 552 23.09 -7.25 -9.50
CA SER A 552 23.77 -8.51 -9.18
C SER A 552 22.92 -9.39 -8.26
N ALA A 553 22.30 -8.83 -7.22
CA ALA A 553 21.41 -9.61 -6.34
C ALA A 553 20.19 -10.19 -7.09
N VAL A 554 19.67 -9.47 -8.08
CA VAL A 554 18.58 -9.97 -8.95
C VAL A 554 19.12 -11.04 -9.91
N ALA A 555 20.30 -10.83 -10.49
CA ALA A 555 20.91 -11.78 -11.40
C ALA A 555 21.21 -13.11 -10.71
N SER A 556 21.78 -13.10 -9.51
CA SER A 556 22.03 -14.33 -8.75
C SER A 556 20.77 -15.14 -8.43
N GLU A 557 19.62 -14.48 -8.24
CA GLU A 557 18.35 -15.20 -8.07
C GLU A 557 17.87 -15.86 -9.38
N LEU A 558 18.10 -15.20 -10.51
CA LEU A 558 17.75 -15.74 -11.83
C LEU A 558 18.69 -16.89 -12.21
N GLU A 559 20.00 -16.75 -11.97
CA GLU A 559 21.00 -17.81 -12.16
C GLU A 559 20.69 -19.05 -11.32
N ALA A 560 20.18 -18.88 -10.09
CA ALA A 560 19.80 -19.98 -9.21
C ALA A 560 18.67 -20.88 -9.75
N THR A 561 17.99 -20.49 -10.84
CA THR A 561 17.03 -21.37 -11.53
C THR A 561 17.71 -22.47 -12.34
N GLY A 562 18.99 -22.33 -12.68
CA GLY A 562 19.72 -23.25 -13.55
C GLY A 562 19.42 -23.09 -15.04
N ALA A 563 18.64 -22.09 -15.44
CA ALA A 563 18.42 -21.80 -16.86
C ALA A 563 19.70 -21.32 -17.55
N GLU A 564 19.85 -21.60 -18.84
CA GLU A 564 20.98 -21.16 -19.67
C GLU A 564 20.95 -19.65 -19.94
N THR A 565 19.77 -19.10 -20.24
CA THR A 565 19.62 -17.68 -20.61
C THR A 565 18.61 -16.95 -19.73
N ILE A 566 18.98 -15.76 -19.26
CA ILE A 566 18.08 -14.84 -18.57
C ILE A 566 17.33 -14.01 -19.62
N VAL A 567 16.01 -14.06 -19.58
CA VAL A 567 15.12 -13.33 -20.50
C VAL A 567 14.40 -12.22 -19.74
N THR A 568 14.27 -11.05 -20.36
CA THR A 568 13.38 -10.00 -19.88
C THR A 568 12.70 -9.32 -21.06
N ALA A 569 11.57 -8.67 -20.82
CA ALA A 569 10.83 -7.93 -21.85
C ALA A 569 10.91 -6.43 -21.55
N CYS A 570 12.12 -5.95 -21.24
CA CYS A 570 12.39 -4.57 -20.89
C CYS A 570 13.87 -4.23 -21.16
N PRO A 571 14.15 -3.29 -22.07
CA PRO A 571 15.53 -2.91 -22.43
C PRO A 571 16.31 -2.36 -21.22
N LEU A 572 15.65 -1.64 -20.31
CA LEU A 572 16.28 -1.14 -19.09
C LEU A 572 16.65 -2.28 -18.13
N CYS A 573 15.76 -3.25 -17.92
CA CYS A 573 16.07 -4.42 -17.10
C CYS A 573 17.21 -5.22 -17.72
N LYS A 574 17.21 -5.41 -19.05
CA LYS A 574 18.29 -6.11 -19.76
C LYS A 574 19.63 -5.45 -19.47
N LYS A 575 19.74 -4.14 -19.75
CA LYS A 575 20.97 -3.37 -19.51
C LYS A 575 21.43 -3.44 -18.05
N ALA A 576 20.51 -3.39 -17.09
CA ALA A 576 20.83 -3.48 -15.67
C ALA A 576 21.37 -4.87 -15.30
N ILE A 577 20.64 -5.92 -15.67
CA ILE A 577 20.96 -7.30 -15.29
C ILE A 577 22.23 -7.76 -15.99
N THR A 578 22.46 -7.41 -17.27
CA THR A 578 23.72 -7.72 -17.98
C THR A 578 24.96 -7.21 -17.23
N ARG A 579 24.86 -6.09 -16.50
CA ARG A 579 26.00 -5.60 -15.70
C ARG A 579 26.26 -6.47 -14.46
N GLY A 580 25.25 -7.17 -13.96
CA GLY A 580 25.27 -7.91 -12.71
C GLY A 580 25.64 -9.39 -12.84
N THR A 581 25.82 -9.92 -14.05
CA THR A 581 26.11 -11.34 -14.32
C THR A 581 27.01 -11.52 -15.55
N GLN A 582 27.66 -12.68 -15.64
CA GLN A 582 28.35 -13.16 -16.85
C GLN A 582 27.45 -14.03 -17.75
N GLN A 583 26.32 -14.49 -17.24
CA GLN A 583 25.36 -15.29 -17.99
C GLN A 583 24.70 -14.45 -19.09
N GLN A 584 24.29 -15.12 -20.18
CA GLN A 584 23.60 -14.46 -21.27
C GLN A 584 22.27 -13.85 -20.80
N VAL A 585 22.10 -12.54 -21.06
CA VAL A 585 20.85 -11.82 -20.84
C VAL A 585 20.29 -11.34 -22.18
N ALA A 586 19.10 -11.80 -22.52
CA ALA A 586 18.42 -11.49 -23.77
C ALA A 586 17.11 -10.72 -23.53
N ASP A 587 16.76 -9.85 -24.48
CA ASP A 587 15.38 -9.38 -24.59
C ASP A 587 14.49 -10.51 -25.15
N LEU A 588 13.19 -10.52 -24.82
CA LEU A 588 12.23 -11.48 -25.37
C LEU A 588 12.24 -11.50 -26.91
N SER A 589 12.42 -10.36 -27.56
CA SER A 589 12.50 -10.29 -29.03
C SER A 589 13.74 -10.99 -29.59
N GLU A 590 14.85 -11.03 -28.86
CA GLU A 590 16.10 -11.65 -29.33
C GLU A 590 15.98 -13.16 -29.41
N ILE A 591 15.40 -13.80 -28.39
CA ILE A 591 15.18 -15.26 -28.41
C ILE A 591 14.17 -15.65 -29.49
N VAL A 592 13.16 -14.80 -29.74
CA VAL A 592 12.18 -15.02 -30.81
C VAL A 592 12.85 -14.90 -32.16
N ALA A 593 13.67 -13.86 -32.38
CA ALA A 593 14.41 -13.66 -33.62
C ALA A 593 15.40 -14.79 -33.93
N GLN A 594 15.98 -15.44 -32.91
CA GLN A 594 16.83 -16.63 -33.07
C GLN A 594 16.05 -17.90 -33.44
N SER A 595 14.76 -17.92 -33.10
CA SER A 595 13.86 -19.05 -33.33
C SER A 595 13.02 -18.94 -34.61
N LEU A 596 13.15 -17.86 -35.39
CA LEU A 596 12.39 -17.71 -36.64
C LEU A 596 12.68 -18.86 -37.61
N LYS A 597 11.63 -19.31 -38.32
CA LYS A 597 11.71 -20.37 -39.35
C LYS A 597 12.06 -19.83 -40.72
#